data_AF-A0AA35WF47-F1
#
_entry.id   AF-A0AA35WF47-F1
#
_cell.length_a   1.000
_cell.length_b   1.000
_cell.length_c   1.000
_cell.angle_alpha   90.00
_cell.angle_beta   90.00
_cell.angle_gamma   90.00
#
_symmetry.space_group_name_H-M   'P 1'
#
loop_
_entity.id
_entity.type
_entity.pdbx_description
1 polymer ?
#
loop_
_entity_poly.entity_id
_entity_poly.type
_entity_poly.pdbx_seq_one_letter_code
_entity_poly.pdbx_strand_id
1 'polypeptide(L)' 'MMQCCFDHYFMLVLEKQERHEGHQQFFAVVQLIGTEKEANAFRYKLELVGHGRKLTWEAKPRRYKHTCTYMH' A
#
# COMPACT_ATOMS: atom_id res chain seq x y z
N MET A 1 2.56 7.55 -3.33
CA MET A 1 3.26 8.47 -2.40
C MET A 1 4.44 7.73 -1.79
N MET A 2 5.56 8.41 -1.51
CA MET A 2 6.74 7.82 -0.87
C MET A 2 6.93 8.40 0.54
N GLN A 3 7.31 7.57 1.50
CA GLN A 3 7.63 7.94 2.88
C GLN A 3 9.00 7.36 3.25
N CYS A 4 9.87 8.17 3.82
CA CYS A 4 11.18 7.74 4.32
C CYS A 4 11.18 7.81 5.85
N CYS A 5 11.42 6.68 6.51
CA CYS A 5 11.54 6.58 7.97
C CYS A 5 12.26 5.29 8.36
N PHE A 6 12.85 5.25 9.56
CA PHE A 6 13.61 4.09 10.05
C PHE A 6 14.73 3.64 9.09
N ASP A 7 15.36 4.57 8.36
CA ASP A 7 16.35 4.30 7.30
C ASP A 7 15.84 3.44 6.13
N HIS A 8 14.51 3.41 5.94
CA HIS A 8 13.84 2.67 4.90
C HIS A 8 12.91 3.57 4.07
N TYR A 9 12.69 3.17 2.82
CA TYR A 9 11.76 3.84 1.92
C TYR A 9 10.50 2.99 1.75
N PHE A 10 9.37 3.56 2.15
CA PHE A 10 8.04 2.98 2.00
C PHE A 10 7.27 3.68 0.90
N MET A 11 6.54 2.92 0.09
CA MET A 11 5.71 3.44 -0.98
C MET A 11 4.25 3.09 -0.70
N LEU A 12 3.41 4.10 -0.50
CA LEU A 12 1.96 3.94 -0.49
C LEU A 12 1.46 3.96 -1.94
N VAL A 13 0.89 2.84 -2.37
CA VAL A 13 0.22 2.66 -3.66
C VAL A 13 -1.28 2.69 -3.42
N LEU A 14 -1.97 3.58 -4.12
CA LEU A 14 -3.43 3.62 -4.18
C LEU A 14 -3.82 3.35 -5.64
N GLU A 15 -4.54 2.27 -5.86
CA GLU A 15 -5.00 1.85 -7.18
C GLU A 15 -6.53 1.94 -7.22
N LYS A 16 -7.05 2.62 -8.24
CA LYS A 16 -8.48 2.63 -8.55
C LYS A 16 -8.71 1.59 -9.64
N GLN A 17 -9.54 0.60 -9.36
CA GLN A 17 -9.96 -0.40 -10.35
C GLN A 17 -11.43 -0.20 -10.68
N GLU A 18 -11.76 -0.24 -11.95
CA GLU A 18 -13.14 -0.32 -12.43
C GLU A 18 -13.47 -1.80 -12.63
N ARG A 19 -14.43 -2.31 -11.84
CA ARG A 19 -14.98 -3.64 -12.10
C ARG A 19 -16.00 -3.56 -13.23
N HIS A 20 -16.26 -4.70 -13.88
CA HIS A 20 -17.44 -4.85 -14.72
C HIS A 20 -18.67 -4.38 -13.93
N GLU A 21 -19.56 -3.61 -14.59
CA GLU A 21 -20.75 -2.95 -14.03
C GLU A 21 -20.54 -1.55 -13.40
N GLY A 22 -19.37 -0.92 -13.58
CA GLY A 22 -19.17 0.50 -13.23
C GLY A 22 -18.91 0.77 -11.75
N HIS A 23 -18.75 -0.28 -10.95
CA HIS A 23 -18.33 -0.18 -9.56
C HIS A 23 -16.84 0.13 -9.45
N GLN A 24 -16.52 1.29 -8.88
CA GLN A 24 -15.15 1.70 -8.58
C GLN A 24 -14.70 1.11 -7.25
N GLN A 25 -13.57 0.42 -7.25
CA GLN A 25 -12.92 -0.07 -6.04
C GLN A 25 -11.55 0.57 -5.88
N PHE A 26 -11.18 0.86 -4.64
CA PHE A 26 -9.89 1.44 -4.29
C PHE A 26 -9.09 0.42 -3.48
N PHE A 27 -7.86 0.17 -3.90
CA PHE A 27 -6.91 -0.70 -3.21
C PHE A 27 -5.75 0.14 -2.70
N ALA A 28 -5.46 0.04 -1.41
CA ALA A 28 -4.32 0.72 -0.81
C ALA A 28 -3.35 -0.30 -0.22
N VAL A 29 -2.08 -0.20 -0.58
CA VAL A 29 -1.02 -1.07 -0.06
C VAL A 29 0.25 -0.27 0.20
N VAL A 30 0.96 -0.61 1.27
CA VAL A 30 2.30 -0.08 1.53
C VAL A 30 3.32 -1.11 1.10
N GLN A 31 4.27 -0.68 0.29
CA GLN A 31 5.42 -1.47 -0.14
C GLN A 31 6.70 -0.95 0.51
N LEU A 32 7.61 -1.83 0.88
CA LEU A 32 8.94 -1.50 1.37
C LEU A 32 9.98 -1.76 0.28
N ILE A 33 10.83 -0.78 -0.01
CA ILE A 33 12.03 -0.97 -0.84
C ILE A 33 13.09 -1.64 0.04
N GLY A 34 13.21 -2.96 -0.07
CA GLY A 34 14.11 -3.76 0.77
C GLY A 34 13.90 -5.28 0.59
N THR A 35 14.36 -6.05 1.56
CA THR A 35 14.22 -7.50 1.65
C THR A 35 12.89 -7.91 2.30
N GLU A 36 12.51 -9.17 2.15
CA GLU A 36 11.33 -9.71 2.83
C GLU A 36 11.50 -9.78 4.36
N LYS A 37 12.74 -10.04 4.82
CA LYS A 37 13.08 -10.04 6.25
C LYS A 37 12.86 -8.67 6.87
N GLU A 38 13.34 -7.61 6.22
CA GLU A 38 13.09 -6.22 6.65
C GLU A 38 11.59 -5.90 6.63
N ALA A 39 10.87 -6.29 5.57
CA ALA A 39 9.42 -6.06 5.48
C ALA A 39 8.63 -6.73 6.61
N ASN A 40 9.05 -7.93 7.05
CA ASN A 40 8.44 -8.65 8.17
C ASN A 40 8.68 -7.98 9.53
N ALA A 41 9.67 -7.08 9.65
CA ALA A 41 9.95 -6.35 10.89
C ALA A 41 9.02 -5.13 11.10
N PHE A 42 8.26 -4.73 10.08
CA PHE A 42 7.42 -3.55 10.12
C PHE A 42 5.92 -3.89 10.04
N ARG A 43 5.11 -2.99 10.60
CA ARG A 43 3.66 -2.94 10.38
C ARG A 43 3.27 -1.52 10.00
N TYR A 44 2.34 -1.41 9.06
CA TYR A 44 1.73 -0.14 8.69
C TYR A 44 0.25 -0.15 9.09
N LYS A 45 -0.28 1.05 9.35
CA LYS A 45 -1.69 1.29 9.64
C LYS A 45 -2.21 2.35 8.69
N LEU A 46 -3.22 2.01 7.89
CA LEU A 46 -3.97 2.97 7.09
C LEU A 46 -5.26 3.30 7.82
N GLU A 47 -5.50 4.58 8.03
CA GLU A 47 -6.73 5.08 8.63
C GLU A 47 -7.44 6.00 7.65
N LEU A 48 -8.71 5.69 7.37
CA LEU A 48 -9.61 6.59 6.66
C LEU A 48 -10.62 7.10 7.68
N VAL A 49 -10.64 8.42 7.86
CA VAL A 49 -11.54 9.11 8.79
C VAL A 49 -12.51 9.95 7.98
N GLY A 50 -13.80 9.78 8.26
CA GLY A 50 -14.89 10.59 7.70
C GLY A 50 -15.87 10.99 8.81
N HIS A 51 -16.98 11.62 8.45
CA HIS A 51 -18.00 12.14 9.39
C HIS A 51 -18.52 11.04 10.34
N GLY A 52 -17.91 10.94 11.53
CA GLY A 52 -18.24 9.95 12.56
C GLY A 52 -17.86 8.49 12.24
N ARG A 53 -17.10 8.26 11.16
CA ARG A 53 -16.71 6.90 10.71
C ARG A 53 -15.20 6.79 10.59
N LYS A 54 -14.67 5.65 11.01
CA LYS A 54 -13.25 5.31 10.89
C LYS A 54 -13.11 3.92 10.31
N LEU A 55 -12.34 3.79 9.23
CA LEU A 55 -11.88 2.52 8.72
C LEU A 55 -10.39 2.40 9.03
N THR A 56 -9.95 1.27 9.55
CA THR A 56 -8.55 1.01 9.88
C THR A 56 -8.12 -0.31 9.29
N TRP A 57 -6.97 -0.31 8.63
CA TRP A 57 -6.34 -1.49 8.06
C TRP A 57 -4.89 -1.57 8.50
N GLU A 58 -4.53 -2.68 9.13
CA GLU A 58 -3.17 -2.96 9.59
C GLU A 58 -2.61 -4.20 8.91
N ALA A 59 -1.40 -4.09 8.39
CA ALA A 59 -0.68 -5.21 7.79
C ALA A 59 0.83 -4.98 7.79
N LYS A 60 1.60 -6.02 7.43
CA LYS A 60 3.01 -5.86 7.09
C LYS A 60 3.16 -5.25 5.69
N PRO A 61 4.15 -4.36 5.45
CA PRO A 61 4.39 -3.86 4.11
C PRO A 61 4.78 -5.01 3.18
N ARG A 62 4.40 -4.90 1.90
CA ARG A 62 4.85 -5.86 0.89
C ARG A 62 6.26 -5.52 0.45
N ARG A 63 7.11 -6.51 0.22
CA ARG A 63 8.39 -6.24 -0.45
C ARG A 63 8.12 -5.63 -1.83
N TYR A 64 8.73 -4.48 -2.13
CA TYR A 64 8.72 -3.93 -3.47
C TYR A 64 9.43 -4.92 -4.38
N LYS A 65 8.66 -5.53 -5.28
CA LYS A 65 9.22 -6.26 -6.42
C LYS A 65 9.29 -5.23 -7.53
N HIS A 66 10.47 -5.06 -8.11
CA HIS A 66 10.64 -4.29 -9.34
C HIS A 66 9.90 -5.06 -10.45
N THR A 67 8.59 -4.95 -10.50
CA THR A 67 7.80 -5.54 -11.57
C THR A 67 7.97 -4.58 -12.73
N CYS A 68 8.79 -4.95 -13.69
CA CYS A 68 8.77 -4.32 -15.01
C CYS A 68 7.47 -4.78 -15.68
N THR A 69 6.34 -4.23 -15.26
CA THR A 69 5.11 -4.28 -16.05
C THR A 69 5.32 -3.31 -17.20
N TYR A 70 5.98 -3.81 -18.24
CA TYR A 70 5.82 -3.26 -19.59
C TYR A 70 4.33 -3.34 -19.93
N MET A 71 3.84 -2.21 -20.42
CA MET A 71 2.47 -1.98 -20.85
C MET A 71 2.05 -3.01 -21.90
N HIS A 72 0.84 -3.54 -21.77
CA HIS A 72 -0.01 -3.93 -22.90
C HIS A 72 -1.45 -3.61 -22.57
#